data_AF-A0A285BT98-F1
#
_entry.id   AF-A0A285BT98-F1
#
_cell.length_a   1.000
_cell.length_b   1.000
_cell.length_c   1.000
_cell.angle_alpha   90.00
_cell.angle_beta   90.00
_cell.angle_gamma   90.00
#
_symmetry.space_group_name_H-M   'P 1'
#
loop_
_entity.id
_entity.type
_entity.pdbx_description
1 polymer ?
#
loop_
_entity_poly.entity_id
_entity_poly.type
_entity_poly.pdbx_seq_one_letter_code
_entity_poly.pdbx_strand_id
1 'polypeptide(L)'
;MRRAVPVVVLACAVAGGVSGCRVGGDDTRAAAQVTKPAASVCTGAIRWGRVSEERTLVAVSRVVTVGKDSGEVRLSPLRVRELVPRVETSGPGPSAERVLASLDKRLGDAFEVARPGRSSATVERPDVADFLGSSGRFVSAWGVRAVEATFTADCGTATPVYGSVSTWYGNSGASLRCGRDPAEHGNKERWVTEAYTLACGDGS
;
A
#
# COMPACT_ATOMS: atom_id res chain seq x y z
N MET A 1 11.41 36.59 5.04
CA MET A 1 12.72 36.31 5.69
C MET A 1 13.23 34.97 5.17
N ARG A 2 14.14 34.97 4.20
CA ARG A 2 14.69 33.76 3.58
C ARG A 2 16.10 33.54 4.15
N ARG A 3 16.32 32.44 4.88
CA ARG A 3 17.64 32.07 5.41
C ARG A 3 18.37 31.21 4.37
N ALA A 4 19.50 31.72 3.88
CA ALA A 4 20.43 30.99 3.04
C ALA A 4 21.31 30.07 3.92
N VAL A 5 21.52 28.84 3.47
CA VAL A 5 22.40 27.85 4.12
C VAL A 5 23.69 27.75 3.31
N PRO A 6 24.89 27.83 3.93
CA PRO A 6 26.14 27.78 3.19
C PRO A 6 26.51 26.34 2.80
N VAL A 7 26.99 26.19 1.56
CA VAL A 7 27.58 24.98 1.00
C VAL A 7 29.07 24.97 1.35
N VAL A 8 29.55 23.92 2.02
CA VAL A 8 30.98 23.71 2.32
C VAL A 8 31.53 22.73 1.29
N VAL A 9 32.49 23.21 0.49
CA VAL A 9 33.26 22.40 -0.49
C VAL A 9 34.52 21.91 0.20
N LEU A 10 34.67 20.58 0.33
CA LEU A 10 35.86 19.95 0.88
C LEU A 10 36.78 19.50 -0.27
N ALA A 11 37.94 20.14 -0.38
CA ALA A 11 38.99 19.80 -1.34
C ALA A 11 39.92 18.74 -0.74
N CYS A 12 40.02 17.57 -1.37
CA CYS A 12 41.04 16.57 -1.03
C CYS A 12 42.23 16.70 -1.97
N ALA A 13 43.38 17.04 -1.38
CA ALA A 13 44.67 17.10 -2.04
C ALA A 13 45.17 15.70 -2.41
N VAL A 14 45.67 15.57 -3.64
CA VAL A 14 46.35 14.38 -4.17
C VAL A 14 47.84 14.54 -3.91
N ALA A 15 48.44 13.61 -3.16
CA ALA A 15 49.89 13.48 -3.05
C ALA A 15 50.31 12.11 -3.56
N GLY A 16 51.09 12.10 -4.65
CA GLY A 16 51.71 10.92 -5.21
C GLY A 16 52.99 10.51 -4.46
N GLY A 17 53.34 9.24 -4.56
CA GLY A 17 54.60 8.67 -4.10
C GLY A 17 54.90 7.38 -4.85
N VAL A 18 56.07 7.33 -5.50
CA VAL A 18 56.50 6.31 -6.45
C VAL A 18 57.40 5.26 -5.77
N SER A 19 57.29 4.01 -6.23
CA SER A 19 58.33 2.95 -6.31
C SER A 19 59.11 2.49 -5.07
N GLY A 20 59.02 1.18 -4.81
CA GLY A 20 60.02 0.40 -4.07
C GLY A 20 59.78 -1.11 -4.19
N CYS A 21 60.52 -1.77 -5.09
CA CYS A 21 60.58 -3.23 -5.15
C CYS A 21 61.34 -3.75 -3.91
N ARG A 22 60.75 -4.73 -3.20
CA ARG A 22 61.53 -5.65 -2.36
C ARG A 22 61.05 -7.09 -2.55
N VAL A 23 62.04 -7.91 -2.86
CA VAL A 23 62.08 -9.36 -2.95
C VAL A 23 62.13 -9.97 -1.55
N GLY A 24 61.45 -11.10 -1.36
CA GLY A 24 61.81 -12.14 -0.39
C GLY A 24 61.16 -12.05 0.99
N GLY A 25 60.35 -13.05 1.32
CA GLY A 25 59.89 -13.30 2.69
C GLY A 25 58.57 -14.07 2.71
N ASP A 26 58.65 -15.40 2.84
CA ASP A 26 57.52 -16.24 3.24
C ASP A 26 56.98 -15.74 4.58
N ASP A 27 55.76 -15.20 4.55
CA ASP A 27 54.88 -15.16 5.71
C ASP A 27 53.46 -15.30 5.19
N THR A 28 52.86 -16.44 5.52
CA THR A 28 51.48 -16.80 5.24
C THR A 28 50.56 -15.83 5.98
N ARG A 29 50.30 -14.66 5.40
CA ARG A 29 49.35 -13.69 5.93
C ARG A 29 47.99 -14.02 5.35
N ALA A 30 47.24 -14.81 6.11
CA ALA A 30 45.82 -15.01 5.92
C ALA A 30 45.17 -13.65 5.66
N ALA A 31 44.70 -13.46 4.43
CA ALA A 31 43.81 -12.35 4.11
C ALA A 31 42.57 -12.56 4.97
N ALA A 32 42.50 -11.83 6.09
CA ALA A 32 41.27 -11.70 6.85
C ALA A 32 40.27 -11.04 5.90
N GLN A 33 39.48 -11.87 5.22
CA GLN A 33 38.23 -11.43 4.62
C GLN A 33 37.48 -10.73 5.73
N VAL A 34 37.32 -9.42 5.61
CA VAL A 34 36.35 -8.68 6.41
C VAL A 34 35.00 -9.20 5.95
N THR A 35 34.57 -10.29 6.55
CA THR A 35 33.22 -10.83 6.43
C THR A 35 32.33 -9.74 6.99
N LYS A 36 31.75 -8.92 6.10
CA LYS A 36 30.66 -8.03 6.46
C LYS A 36 29.68 -8.88 7.27
N PRO A 37 29.41 -8.56 8.54
CA PRO A 37 28.52 -9.38 9.35
C PRO A 37 27.24 -9.57 8.57
N ALA A 38 26.89 -10.82 8.27
CA ALA A 38 25.59 -11.12 7.71
C ALA A 38 24.57 -10.48 8.65
N ALA A 39 23.76 -9.54 8.14
CA ALA A 39 22.76 -8.88 8.95
C ALA A 39 21.93 -9.96 9.61
N SER A 40 21.97 -10.02 10.95
CA SER A 40 21.24 -11.03 11.71
C SER A 40 19.78 -10.94 11.32
N VAL A 41 19.22 -12.03 10.79
CA VAL A 41 17.81 -12.06 10.38
C VAL A 41 16.96 -11.83 11.63
N CYS A 42 16.13 -10.79 11.63
CA CYS A 42 15.22 -10.55 12.74
C CYS A 42 14.15 -11.64 12.80
N THR A 43 14.27 -12.54 13.78
CA THR A 43 13.42 -13.73 13.90
C THR A 43 12.46 -13.72 15.08
N GLY A 44 12.45 -12.70 15.94
CA GLY A 44 11.57 -12.69 17.11
C GLY A 44 10.13 -12.25 16.83
N ALA A 45 9.33 -12.21 17.90
CA ALA A 45 7.90 -12.02 17.81
C ALA A 45 7.52 -10.62 17.32
N ILE A 46 6.49 -10.55 16.48
CA ILE A 46 5.87 -9.29 16.05
C ILE A 46 4.65 -9.05 16.95
N ARG A 47 4.61 -7.89 17.59
CA ARG A 47 3.49 -7.43 18.42
C ARG A 47 2.79 -6.28 17.72
N TRP A 48 1.49 -6.46 17.47
CA TRP A 48 0.67 -5.46 16.81
C TRP A 48 0.24 -4.37 17.79
N GLY A 49 0.41 -3.12 17.37
CA GLY A 49 -0.14 -1.95 18.02
C GLY A 49 -1.57 -1.68 17.53
N ARG A 50 -1.83 -0.43 17.16
CA ARG A 50 -3.12 -0.05 16.57
C ARG A 50 -3.22 -0.66 15.17
N VAL A 51 -4.35 -1.30 14.89
CA VAL A 51 -4.76 -1.70 13.54
C VAL A 51 -6.02 -0.93 13.21
N SER A 52 -6.02 -0.22 12.10
CA SER A 52 -7.19 0.50 11.58
C SER A 52 -7.54 -0.04 10.21
N GLU A 53 -8.84 -0.24 10.01
CA GLU A 53 -9.41 -0.75 8.78
C GLU A 53 -10.48 0.23 8.29
N GLU A 54 -10.36 0.68 7.05
CA GLU A 54 -11.34 1.59 6.43
C GLU A 54 -11.65 1.08 5.02
N ARG A 55 -12.92 1.11 4.61
CA ARG A 55 -13.27 0.88 3.21
C ARG A 55 -12.92 2.13 2.41
N THR A 56 -12.13 1.95 1.36
CA THR A 56 -11.58 3.03 0.56
C THR A 56 -11.98 2.84 -0.90
N LEU A 57 -12.55 3.88 -1.50
CA LEU A 57 -12.87 3.91 -2.92
C LEU A 57 -11.59 3.80 -3.76
N VAL A 58 -11.58 2.90 -4.75
CA VAL A 58 -10.46 2.70 -5.69
C VAL A 58 -10.85 2.91 -7.15
N ALA A 59 -12.12 2.68 -7.51
CA ALA A 59 -12.61 2.96 -8.85
C ALA A 59 -14.09 3.35 -8.86
N VAL A 60 -14.49 4.14 -9.86
CA VAL A 60 -15.89 4.52 -10.11
C VAL A 60 -16.16 4.60 -11.61
N SER A 61 -17.29 4.08 -12.07
CA SER A 61 -17.66 4.13 -13.48
C SER A 61 -18.14 5.52 -13.89
N ARG A 62 -18.09 5.78 -15.19
CA ARG A 62 -18.86 6.87 -15.77
C ARG A 62 -20.35 6.63 -15.53
N VAL A 63 -21.12 7.72 -15.51
CA VAL A 63 -22.57 7.66 -15.48
C VAL A 63 -23.08 7.04 -16.78
N VAL A 64 -23.95 6.04 -16.67
CA VAL A 64 -24.70 5.49 -17.79
C VAL A 64 -26.18 5.83 -17.62
N THR A 65 -26.84 6.15 -18.73
CA THR A 65 -28.29 6.34 -18.76
C THR A 65 -28.91 5.07 -19.31
N VAL A 66 -29.85 4.50 -18.56
CA VAL A 66 -30.54 3.26 -18.92
C VAL A 66 -32.05 3.53 -19.00
N GLY A 67 -32.70 2.91 -19.97
CA GLY A 67 -34.16 2.85 -20.11
C GLY A 67 -34.72 1.57 -19.48
N LYS A 68 -36.05 1.50 -19.32
CA LYS A 68 -36.73 0.35 -18.69
C LYS A 68 -36.46 -1.00 -19.36
N ASP A 69 -36.16 -0.97 -20.66
CA ASP A 69 -35.89 -2.15 -21.46
C ASP A 69 -34.38 -2.38 -21.66
N SER A 70 -33.53 -1.61 -20.96
CA SER A 70 -32.08 -1.86 -20.96
C SER A 70 -31.81 -3.11 -20.14
N GLY A 71 -31.42 -4.21 -20.79
CA GLY A 71 -30.98 -5.43 -20.12
C GLY A 71 -29.58 -5.28 -19.53
N GLU A 72 -28.67 -6.19 -19.88
CA GLU A 72 -27.28 -6.14 -19.42
C GLU A 72 -26.55 -4.90 -19.95
N VAL A 73 -26.05 -4.07 -19.03
CA VAL A 73 -25.22 -2.91 -19.33
C VAL A 73 -23.85 -3.09 -18.70
N ARG A 74 -22.82 -2.90 -19.52
CA ARG A 74 -21.43 -2.91 -19.07
C ARG A 74 -21.04 -1.55 -18.51
N LEU A 75 -20.72 -1.52 -17.24
CA LEU A 75 -20.12 -0.38 -16.53
C LEU A 75 -18.60 -0.55 -16.59
N SER A 76 -17.91 0.52 -16.94
CA SER A 76 -16.43 0.53 -17.03
C SER A 76 -15.88 1.47 -15.94
N PRO A 77 -15.53 0.95 -14.76
CA PRO A 77 -14.91 1.72 -13.69
C PRO A 77 -13.59 2.35 -14.12
N LEU A 78 -13.42 3.63 -13.81
CA LEU A 78 -12.15 4.34 -13.92
C LEU A 78 -11.50 4.38 -12.54
N ARG A 79 -10.20 4.10 -12.49
CA ARG A 79 -9.44 4.17 -11.24
C ARG A 79 -9.41 5.60 -10.71
N VAL A 80 -9.68 5.74 -9.41
CA VAL A 80 -9.56 7.01 -8.68
C VAL A 80 -8.47 6.98 -7.61
N ARG A 81 -8.09 5.78 -7.14
CA ARG A 81 -7.05 5.60 -6.13
C ARG A 81 -6.33 4.28 -6.32
N GLU A 82 -5.07 4.26 -5.91
CA GLU A 82 -4.22 3.06 -5.92
C GLU A 82 -3.59 2.86 -4.54
N LEU A 83 -3.77 1.67 -3.98
CA LEU A 83 -3.18 1.24 -2.72
C LEU A 83 -2.10 0.21 -3.03
N VAL A 84 -0.89 0.48 -2.55
CA VAL A 84 0.28 -0.40 -2.72
C VAL A 84 0.76 -0.79 -1.32
N PRO A 85 0.88 -2.09 -1.02
CA PRO A 85 1.38 -2.55 0.27
C PRO A 85 2.79 -2.04 0.55
N ARG A 86 3.02 -1.50 1.74
CA ARG A 86 4.31 -0.99 2.21
C ARG A 86 4.55 -1.42 3.64
N VAL A 87 5.80 -1.73 3.96
CA VAL A 87 6.27 -2.01 5.32
C VAL A 87 7.49 -1.13 5.56
N GLU A 88 7.45 -0.37 6.65
CA GLU A 88 8.53 0.53 7.06
C GLU A 88 9.00 0.14 8.45
N THR A 89 10.32 0.17 8.67
CA THR A 89 10.93 -0.19 9.97
C THR A 89 11.98 0.83 10.38
N SER A 90 12.15 1.04 11.69
CA SER A 90 13.13 1.96 12.26
C SER A 90 14.59 1.51 12.11
N GLY A 91 14.81 0.29 11.62
CA GLY A 91 16.14 -0.32 11.44
C GLY A 91 16.04 -1.70 10.79
N PRO A 92 17.12 -2.50 10.81
CA PRO A 92 17.10 -3.89 10.34
C PRO A 92 16.02 -4.68 11.09
N GLY A 93 14.92 -4.96 10.41
CA GLY A 93 13.72 -5.55 11.00
C GLY A 93 13.31 -6.87 10.34
N PRO A 94 12.13 -7.40 10.69
CA PRO A 94 11.53 -8.53 9.99
C PRO A 94 11.33 -8.20 8.50
N SER A 95 11.33 -9.20 7.62
CA SER A 95 11.02 -8.98 6.20
C SER A 95 9.56 -8.55 6.02
N ALA A 96 9.26 -7.85 4.92
CA ALA A 96 7.91 -7.40 4.61
C ALA A 96 6.91 -8.57 4.51
N GLU A 97 7.33 -9.69 3.94
CA GLU A 97 6.52 -10.91 3.81
C GLU A 97 6.14 -11.46 5.20
N ARG A 98 7.11 -11.49 6.13
CA ARG A 98 6.87 -11.95 7.49
C ARG A 98 5.93 -11.02 8.25
N VAL A 99 6.09 -9.70 8.09
CA VAL A 99 5.19 -8.72 8.70
C VAL A 99 3.77 -8.90 8.18
N LEU A 100 3.58 -9.01 6.86
CA LEU A 100 2.26 -9.17 6.26
C LEU A 100 1.63 -10.53 6.59
N ALA A 101 2.40 -11.62 6.65
CA ALA A 101 1.88 -12.93 7.07
C ALA A 101 1.48 -12.93 8.56
N SER A 102 2.19 -12.17 9.39
CA SER A 102 1.79 -11.92 10.79
C SER A 102 0.55 -11.04 10.89
N LEU A 103 0.32 -10.16 9.91
CA LEU A 103 -0.87 -9.30 9.85
C LEU A 103 -2.11 -10.11 9.43
N ASP A 104 -1.98 -10.99 8.44
CA ASP A 104 -3.06 -11.91 8.03
C ASP A 104 -3.62 -12.67 9.24
N LYS A 105 -2.72 -13.32 9.99
CA LYS A 105 -3.08 -14.04 11.23
C LYS A 105 -3.76 -13.15 12.26
N ARG A 106 -3.40 -11.86 12.31
CA ARG A 106 -3.98 -10.89 13.26
C ARG A 106 -5.38 -10.44 12.84
N LEU A 107 -5.64 -10.32 11.54
CA LEU A 107 -6.95 -9.98 10.99
C LEU A 107 -7.88 -11.21 10.94
N GLY A 108 -7.30 -12.42 10.94
CA GLY A 108 -7.99 -13.70 10.90
C GLY A 108 -7.87 -14.37 9.52
N ASP A 109 -7.95 -15.69 9.50
CA ASP A 109 -7.64 -16.52 8.32
C ASP A 109 -8.58 -16.32 7.12
N ALA A 110 -9.70 -15.59 7.30
CA ALA A 110 -10.61 -15.25 6.22
C ALA A 110 -10.11 -14.12 5.30
N PHE A 111 -9.02 -13.43 5.68
CA PHE A 111 -8.53 -12.25 4.99
C PHE A 111 -7.08 -12.42 4.58
N GLU A 112 -6.83 -12.42 3.27
CA GLU A 112 -5.49 -12.35 2.71
C GLU A 112 -5.19 -10.90 2.32
N VAL A 113 -4.25 -10.27 3.02
CA VAL A 113 -3.78 -8.94 2.67
C VAL A 113 -2.91 -8.97 1.43
N ALA A 114 -2.98 -7.90 0.65
CA ALA A 114 -2.13 -7.72 -0.51
C ALA A 114 -0.65 -7.75 -0.11
N ARG A 115 0.13 -8.52 -0.88
CA ARG A 115 1.58 -8.65 -0.75
C ARG A 115 2.31 -7.51 -1.47
N PRO A 116 3.60 -7.25 -1.19
CA PRO A 116 4.37 -6.28 -1.94
C PRO A 116 4.31 -6.59 -3.44
N GLY A 117 4.11 -5.57 -4.27
CA GLY A 117 3.90 -5.72 -5.72
C GLY A 117 2.46 -6.00 -6.16
N ARG A 118 1.52 -6.32 -5.25
CA ARG A 118 0.08 -6.38 -5.53
C ARG A 118 -0.57 -5.03 -5.28
N SER A 119 -0.84 -4.30 -6.36
CA SER A 119 -1.57 -3.05 -6.30
C SER A 119 -3.09 -3.25 -6.38
N SER A 120 -3.86 -2.42 -5.67
CA SER A 120 -5.33 -2.37 -5.77
C SER A 120 -5.80 -1.99 -7.19
N ALA A 121 -4.89 -1.45 -8.00
CA ALA A 121 -5.02 -1.26 -9.44
C ALA A 121 -5.47 -2.50 -10.21
N THR A 122 -5.08 -3.68 -9.74
CA THR A 122 -5.32 -4.97 -10.40
C THR A 122 -6.72 -5.50 -10.17
N VAL A 123 -7.55 -4.81 -9.38
CA VAL A 123 -8.98 -5.09 -9.24
C VAL A 123 -9.71 -4.58 -10.49
N GLU A 124 -9.43 -5.20 -11.64
CA GLU A 124 -10.12 -4.93 -12.89
C GLU A 124 -11.25 -5.93 -13.05
N ARG A 125 -12.49 -5.45 -12.93
CA ARG A 125 -13.65 -6.13 -13.49
C ARG A 125 -14.55 -5.11 -14.17
N PRO A 126 -14.85 -5.25 -15.47
CA PRO A 126 -16.05 -4.61 -16.01
C PRO A 126 -17.24 -5.15 -15.24
N ASP A 127 -18.05 -4.26 -14.69
CA ASP A 127 -19.25 -4.64 -13.96
C ASP A 127 -20.37 -4.76 -14.99
N VAL A 128 -20.93 -5.96 -15.15
CA VAL A 128 -22.12 -6.16 -15.98
C VAL A 128 -23.29 -6.24 -15.02
N ALA A 129 -24.22 -5.32 -15.16
CA ALA A 129 -25.44 -5.28 -14.35
C ALA A 129 -26.65 -5.33 -15.27
N ASP A 130 -27.65 -6.12 -14.88
CA ASP A 130 -28.94 -6.16 -15.56
C ASP A 130 -29.81 -5.02 -15.04
N PHE A 131 -30.25 -4.15 -15.95
CA PHE A 131 -31.12 -3.01 -15.65
C PHE A 131 -32.55 -3.24 -16.13
N LEU A 132 -32.95 -4.47 -16.48
CA LEU A 132 -34.30 -4.73 -16.95
C LEU A 132 -35.34 -4.30 -15.90
N GLY A 133 -36.32 -3.50 -16.32
CA GLY A 133 -37.31 -2.87 -15.45
C GLY A 133 -36.84 -1.64 -14.68
N SER A 134 -35.56 -1.27 -14.80
CA SER A 134 -34.96 -0.09 -14.16
C SER A 134 -34.77 1.04 -15.17
N SER A 135 -34.81 2.29 -14.71
CA SER A 135 -34.51 3.44 -15.57
C SER A 135 -33.87 4.56 -14.76
N GLY A 136 -33.04 5.36 -15.44
CA GLY A 136 -32.35 6.49 -14.84
C GLY A 136 -30.86 6.50 -15.14
N ARG A 137 -30.12 7.19 -14.28
CA ARG A 137 -28.67 7.39 -14.38
C ARG A 137 -27.98 6.57 -13.30
N PHE A 138 -27.05 5.71 -13.68
CA PHE A 138 -26.39 4.77 -12.78
C PHE A 138 -24.87 4.84 -12.87
N VAL A 139 -24.21 4.52 -11.78
CA VAL A 139 -22.76 4.35 -11.67
C VAL A 139 -22.45 3.12 -10.82
N SER A 140 -21.33 2.44 -11.10
CA SER A 140 -20.77 1.39 -10.24
C SER A 140 -19.51 1.91 -9.55
N ALA A 141 -19.40 1.62 -8.26
CA ALA A 141 -18.31 2.03 -7.40
C ALA A 141 -17.63 0.80 -6.79
N TRP A 142 -16.30 0.84 -6.71
CA TRP A 142 -15.47 -0.25 -6.25
C TRP A 142 -14.54 0.23 -5.14
N GLY A 143 -14.55 -0.47 -4.02
CA GLY A 143 -13.67 -0.22 -2.88
C GLY A 143 -12.90 -1.46 -2.45
N VAL A 144 -11.86 -1.23 -1.66
CA VAL A 144 -11.12 -2.27 -0.92
C VAL A 144 -11.09 -1.88 0.55
N ARG A 145 -10.75 -2.82 1.45
CA ARG A 145 -10.46 -2.47 2.84
C ARG A 145 -8.99 -2.09 2.94
N ALA A 146 -8.71 -0.81 3.13
CA ALA A 146 -7.39 -0.32 3.48
C ALA A 146 -7.07 -0.70 4.92
N VAL A 147 -5.84 -1.16 5.16
CA VAL A 147 -5.35 -1.52 6.49
C VAL A 147 -4.09 -0.72 6.75
N GLU A 148 -4.11 0.00 7.86
CA GLU A 148 -2.95 0.69 8.41
C GLU A 148 -2.70 0.11 9.80
N ALA A 149 -1.46 -0.31 10.07
CA ALA A 149 -1.10 -0.85 11.37
C ALA A 149 0.32 -0.47 11.79
N THR A 150 0.53 -0.43 13.11
CA THR A 150 1.87 -0.30 13.69
C THR A 150 2.27 -1.58 14.40
N PHE A 151 3.57 -1.85 14.48
CA PHE A 151 4.09 -3.01 15.18
C PHE A 151 5.42 -2.75 15.88
N THR A 152 5.72 -3.61 16.84
CA THR A 152 7.04 -3.78 17.43
C THR A 152 7.54 -5.20 17.18
N ALA A 153 8.84 -5.36 16.96
CA ALA A 153 9.48 -6.64 16.77
C ALA A 153 10.74 -6.75 17.65
N ASP A 154 10.83 -7.86 18.38
CA ASP A 154 12.00 -8.17 19.20
C ASP A 154 13.04 -8.89 18.33
N CYS A 155 14.10 -8.21 17.89
CA CYS A 155 15.07 -8.77 16.93
C CYS A 155 16.31 -9.41 17.58
N GLY A 156 16.26 -9.73 18.89
CA GLY A 156 17.42 -10.23 19.64
C GLY A 156 18.47 -9.15 19.97
N THR A 157 18.20 -7.90 19.62
CA THR A 157 18.97 -6.71 20.00
C THR A 157 18.45 -6.10 21.30
N ALA A 158 19.26 -5.26 21.96
CA ALA A 158 18.87 -4.56 23.19
C ALA A 158 17.68 -3.58 22.97
N THR A 159 17.48 -3.13 21.73
CA THR A 159 16.39 -2.19 21.36
C THR A 159 15.40 -2.89 20.44
N PRO A 160 14.08 -2.84 20.73
CA PRO A 160 13.04 -3.32 19.82
C PRO A 160 13.03 -2.53 18.50
N VAL A 161 12.64 -3.19 17.41
CA VAL A 161 12.39 -2.54 16.13
C VAL A 161 10.93 -2.09 16.08
N TYR A 162 10.71 -0.83 15.72
CA TYR A 162 9.37 -0.30 15.50
C TYR A 162 9.09 -0.25 14.00
N GLY A 163 7.84 -0.45 13.61
CA GLY A 163 7.45 -0.35 12.22
C GLY A 163 5.98 -0.03 12.01
N SER A 164 5.67 0.26 10.75
CA SER A 164 4.33 0.48 10.23
C SER A 164 4.12 -0.37 8.98
N VAL A 165 2.86 -0.70 8.72
CA VAL A 165 2.43 -1.38 7.52
C VAL A 165 1.16 -0.71 6.99
N SER A 166 1.17 -0.43 5.69
CA SER A 166 -0.02 -0.10 4.93
C SER A 166 -0.27 -1.22 3.93
N THR A 167 -1.49 -1.71 3.83
CA THR A 167 -1.90 -2.72 2.85
C THR A 167 -3.40 -2.62 2.60
N TRP A 168 -3.95 -3.57 1.84
CA TRP A 168 -5.38 -3.66 1.59
C TRP A 168 -5.80 -5.12 1.41
N TYR A 169 -7.09 -5.40 1.57
CA TYR A 169 -7.66 -6.70 1.28
C TYR A 169 -9.11 -6.61 0.84
N GLY A 170 -9.59 -7.72 0.27
CA GLY A 170 -10.97 -7.88 -0.18
C GLY A 170 -11.37 -6.89 -1.28
N ASN A 171 -12.65 -6.95 -1.64
CA ASN A 171 -13.30 -6.05 -2.58
C ASN A 171 -14.72 -5.73 -2.10
N SER A 172 -15.22 -4.56 -2.47
CA SER A 172 -16.59 -4.13 -2.21
C SER A 172 -17.10 -3.42 -3.45
N GLY A 173 -18.34 -3.71 -3.84
CA GLY A 173 -19.01 -3.11 -4.99
C GLY A 173 -20.30 -2.42 -4.54
N ALA A 174 -20.65 -1.31 -5.19
CA ALA A 174 -21.93 -0.64 -5.01
C ALA A 174 -22.44 -0.12 -6.35
N SER A 175 -23.72 -0.34 -6.63
CA SER A 175 -24.44 0.30 -7.73
C SER A 175 -25.22 1.49 -7.18
N LEU A 176 -24.99 2.69 -7.72
CA LEU A 176 -25.60 3.92 -7.25
C LEU A 176 -26.44 4.53 -8.36
N ARG A 177 -27.60 5.07 -7.99
CA ARG A 177 -28.49 5.79 -8.89
C ARG A 177 -28.32 7.29 -8.65
N CYS A 178 -27.89 8.04 -9.67
CA CYS A 178 -27.77 9.49 -9.56
C CYS A 178 -29.15 10.12 -9.36
N GLY A 179 -29.20 11.21 -8.58
CA GLY A 179 -30.43 11.86 -8.15
C GLY A 179 -31.10 11.20 -6.95
N ARG A 180 -30.42 10.25 -6.29
CA ARG A 180 -30.83 9.66 -5.01
C ARG A 180 -29.63 9.62 -4.09
N ASP A 181 -29.65 10.45 -3.04
CA ASP A 181 -28.55 10.50 -2.09
C ASP A 181 -28.43 9.14 -1.36
N PRO A 182 -27.27 8.45 -1.43
CA PRO A 182 -27.06 7.20 -0.71
C PRO A 182 -27.19 7.35 0.82
N ALA A 183 -26.87 8.52 1.39
CA ALA A 183 -26.94 8.77 2.83
C ALA A 183 -28.39 8.81 3.34
N GLU A 184 -29.31 9.34 2.53
CA GLU A 184 -30.76 9.36 2.83
C GLU A 184 -31.39 7.96 2.74
N HIS A 185 -30.71 7.02 2.08
CA HIS A 185 -31.18 5.65 1.88
C HIS A 185 -30.41 4.62 2.71
N GLY A 186 -29.79 5.08 3.80
CA GLY A 186 -29.19 4.21 4.82
C GLY A 186 -27.75 3.77 4.53
N ASN A 187 -27.17 4.13 3.38
CA ASN A 187 -25.78 3.86 3.08
C ASN A 187 -24.91 5.06 3.45
N LYS A 188 -24.45 5.07 4.71
CA LYS A 188 -23.61 6.12 5.29
C LYS A 188 -22.11 5.83 5.18
N GLU A 189 -21.73 4.85 4.37
CA GLU A 189 -20.31 4.52 4.21
C GLU A 189 -19.61 5.60 3.39
N ARG A 190 -18.53 6.16 3.95
CA ARG A 190 -17.80 7.30 3.37
C ARG A 190 -17.40 7.08 1.91
N TRP A 191 -16.91 5.89 1.55
CA TRP A 191 -16.47 5.58 0.19
C TRP A 191 -17.62 5.56 -0.83
N VAL A 192 -18.85 5.26 -0.39
CA VAL A 192 -20.05 5.28 -1.23
C VAL A 192 -20.47 6.72 -1.51
N THR A 193 -20.49 7.55 -0.47
CA THR A 193 -20.75 8.99 -0.63
C THR A 193 -19.69 9.65 -1.50
N GLU A 194 -18.40 9.34 -1.29
CA GLU A 194 -17.29 9.80 -2.15
C GLU A 194 -17.52 9.42 -3.62
N ALA A 195 -17.90 8.17 -3.90
CA ALA A 195 -18.17 7.71 -5.26
C ALA A 195 -19.36 8.43 -5.90
N TYR A 196 -20.44 8.62 -5.13
CA TYR A 196 -21.62 9.34 -5.58
C TYR A 196 -21.27 10.78 -5.95
N THR A 197 -20.60 11.51 -5.06
CA THR A 197 -20.18 12.90 -5.31
C THR A 197 -19.26 12.99 -6.52
N LEU A 198 -18.28 12.09 -6.66
CA LEU A 198 -17.35 12.09 -7.79
C LEU A 198 -18.03 11.86 -9.15
N ALA A 199 -19.04 10.99 -9.21
CA ALA A 199 -19.63 10.56 -10.48
C ALA A 199 -20.97 11.23 -10.82
N CYS A 200 -21.82 11.44 -9.82
CA CYS A 200 -23.15 12.04 -9.98
C CYS A 200 -23.17 13.56 -9.71
N GLY A 201 -22.15 14.09 -9.01
CA GLY A 201 -22.12 15.47 -8.51
C GLY A 201 -22.91 15.67 -7.23
N ASP A 202 -22.83 16.87 -6.65
CA ASP A 202 -23.71 17.29 -5.57
C ASP A 202 -25.12 17.41 -6.16
N GLY A 203 -26.11 16.72 -5.57
CA GLY A 203 -27.46 16.63 -6.13
C GLY A 203 -28.02 18.00 -6.48
N SER A 204 -28.19 18.26 -7.79
CA SER A 204 -28.83 19.46 -8.33
C SER A 204 -30.35 19.33 -8.30
#